data_AF-A0A705RBR7-F1
#
_entry.id   AF-A0A705RBR7-F1
#
_cell.length_a   1.000
_cell.length_b   1.000
_cell.length_c   1.000
_cell.angle_alpha   90.00
_cell.angle_beta   90.00
_cell.angle_gamma   90.00
#
_symmetry.space_group_name_H-M   'P 1'
#
loop_
_entity.id
_entity.type
_entity.pdbx_description
1 polymer ?
#
loop_
_entity_poly.entity_id
_entity_poly.type
_entity_poly.pdbx_seq_one_letter_code
_entity_poly.pdbx_strand_id
1 'polypeptide(L)' 'RLPLVFTDEHGLPLVLHAGSVLSYRDVALLSRGRVVVHRKCIVTAMARDAANARNIQLIKQE' A
#
# COMPACT_ATOMS: atom_id res chain seq x y z
N ARG A 1 11.97 -10.29 -16.16
CA ARG A 1 10.58 -9.99 -15.74
C ARG A 1 10.43 -8.48 -15.74
N LEU A 2 9.55 -7.93 -16.58
CA LEU A 2 9.29 -6.49 -16.60
C LEU A 2 8.59 -6.12 -15.28
N PRO A 3 9.00 -5.06 -14.55
CA PRO A 3 8.25 -4.61 -13.38
C PRO A 3 6.89 -4.10 -13.84
N LEU A 4 5.85 -4.89 -13.58
CA LEU A 4 4.46 -4.48 -13.78
C LEU A 4 4.14 -3.45 -12.70
N VAL A 5 4.06 -2.18 -13.10
CA VAL A 5 3.55 -1.10 -12.25
C VAL A 5 2.05 -1.03 -12.50
N PHE A 6 1.25 -1.31 -11.47
CA PHE A 6 -0.18 -1.04 -11.53
C PHE A 6 -0.41 0.43 -11.24
N THR A 7 -1.34 1.04 -11.98
CA THR A 7 -1.76 2.42 -11.75
C THR A 7 -3.27 2.50 -11.70
N ASP A 8 -3.80 3.46 -10.95
CA ASP A 8 -5.22 3.79 -10.99
C ASP A 8 -5.59 4.56 -12.28
N GLU A 9 -6.86 4.95 -12.41
CA GLU A 9 -7.37 5.77 -13.53
C GLU A 9 -6.70 7.15 -13.67
N HIS A 10 -6.02 7.64 -12.63
CA HIS A 10 -5.29 8.90 -12.61
C HIS A 10 -3.77 8.72 -12.79
N GLY A 11 -3.30 7.49 -13.01
CA GLY A 11 -1.87 7.19 -13.17
C GLY A 11 -1.10 7.13 -11.85
N LEU A 12 -1.76 7.10 -10.69
CA LEU A 12 -1.08 6.94 -9.40
C LEU A 12 -0.66 5.49 -9.18
N PRO A 13 0.55 5.23 -8.66
CA PRO A 13 1.01 3.89 -8.36
C PRO A 13 0.06 3.14 -7.42
N LEU A 14 -0.29 1.92 -7.79
CA LEU A 14 -1.13 0.99 -7.05
C LEU A 14 -0.31 -0.24 -6.68
N VAL A 15 -0.27 -0.58 -5.40
CA VAL A 15 0.44 -1.75 -4.89
C VAL A 15 -0.56 -2.72 -4.29
N LEU A 16 -0.53 -3.98 -4.72
CA LEU A 16 -1.36 -5.04 -4.17
C LEU A 16 -0.57 -5.79 -3.10
N HIS A 17 -0.98 -5.66 -1.84
CA HIS A 17 -0.38 -6.37 -0.72
C HIS A 17 -1.22 -7.60 -0.37
N ALA A 18 -0.71 -8.77 -0.73
CA ALA A 18 -1.37 -10.05 -0.46
C ALA A 18 -1.11 -10.59 0.97
N GLY A 19 -0.28 -9.90 1.76
CA GLY A 19 0.07 -10.32 3.11
C GLY A 19 -1.04 -10.08 4.13
N SER A 20 -1.08 -10.92 5.16
CA SER A 20 -1.98 -10.76 6.31
C SER A 20 -1.59 -9.63 7.27
N VAL A 21 -0.35 -9.13 7.17
CA VAL A 21 0.16 -8.01 7.96
C VAL A 21 0.84 -7.00 7.04
N LEU A 22 0.49 -5.72 7.16
CA LEU A 22 1.18 -4.60 6.51
C LEU A 22 2.09 -3.92 7.54
N SER A 23 3.39 -4.04 7.33
CA SER A 23 4.44 -3.50 8.19
C SER A 23 5.05 -2.20 7.63
N TYR A 24 5.85 -1.51 8.45
CA TYR A 24 6.56 -0.31 8.00
C TYR A 24 7.41 -0.57 6.75
N ARG A 25 8.07 -1.74 6.67
CA ARG A 25 8.92 -2.10 5.53
C ARG A 25 8.17 -2.10 4.20
N ASP A 26 6.91 -2.52 4.22
CA ASP A 26 6.08 -2.65 3.03
C ASP A 26 5.68 -1.28 2.46
N VAL A 27 5.61 -0.25 3.31
CA VAL A 27 5.26 1.13 2.94
C VAL A 27 6.46 2.07 2.86
N ALA A 28 7.60 1.74 3.49
CA ALA A 28 8.75 2.62 3.62
C ALA A 28 9.40 2.97 2.27
N LEU A 29 9.34 2.05 1.31
CA LEU A 29 9.89 2.23 -0.03
C LEU A 29 8.90 2.87 -1.01
N LEU A 30 7.64 3.06 -0.60
CA LEU A 30 6.62 3.68 -1.42
C LEU A 30 6.68 5.20 -1.23
N SER A 31 6.66 5.95 -2.32
CA SER A 31 6.74 7.41 -2.29
C SER A 31 5.38 8.08 -2.17
N ARG A 32 4.39 7.59 -2.92
CA ARG A 32 2.98 8.02 -2.92
C ARG A 32 2.12 6.97 -3.62
N GLY A 33 0.81 7.08 -3.48
CA GLY A 33 -0.14 6.27 -4.26
C GLY A 33 -1.10 5.49 -3.37
N ARG A 34 -1.44 4.28 -3.80
CA ARG A 34 -2.47 3.46 -3.16
C ARG A 34 -1.91 2.08 -2.85
N VAL A 35 -2.18 1.58 -1.65
CA VAL A 35 -1.90 0.19 -1.28
C VAL A 35 -3.22 -0.50 -1.01
N VAL A 36 -3.51 -1.52 -1.81
CA VAL A 36 -4.67 -2.39 -1.60
C VAL A 36 -4.23 -3.54 -0.71
N VAL A 37 -4.91 -3.69 0.41
CA VAL A 37 -4.70 -4.79 1.35
C VAL A 37 -5.96 -5.64 1.40
N HIS A 38 -5.81 -6.93 1.65
CA HIS A 38 -6.96 -7.79 1.97
C HIS A 38 -7.70 -7.27 3.21
N ARG A 39 -9.04 -7.42 3.28
CA ARG A 39 -9.89 -6.93 4.41
C ARG A 39 -9.36 -7.26 5.81
N LYS A 40 -8.92 -8.51 6.00
CA LYS A 40 -8.35 -9.06 7.24
C LYS A 40 -6.89 -8.66 7.50
N CYS A 41 -6.27 -7.85 6.63
CA CYS A 41 -4.90 -7.41 6.82
C CYS A 41 -4.77 -6.51 8.06
N ILE A 42 -3.84 -6.86 8.93
CA ILE A 42 -3.48 -6.07 10.11
C ILE A 42 -2.45 -5.03 9.68
N VAL A 43 -2.79 -3.75 9.85
CA VAL A 43 -1.86 -2.66 9.57
C VAL A 43 -1.19 -2.27 10.87
N THR A 44 0.15 -2.33 10.93
CA THR A 44 0.87 -1.88 12.14
C THR A 44 0.79 -0.37 12.30
N ALA A 45 0.93 0.13 13.52
CA ALA A 45 0.90 1.57 13.81
C ALA A 45 1.94 2.33 12.96
N MET A 46 3.19 1.85 12.96
CA MET A 46 4.25 2.46 12.14
C MET A 46 3.95 2.43 10.64
N ALA A 47 3.30 1.37 10.13
CA ALA A 47 2.90 1.33 8.72
C ALA A 47 1.81 2.37 8.42
N ARG A 48 0.85 2.55 9.34
CA ARG A 48 -0.19 3.55 9.22
C ARG A 48 0.38 4.97 9.23
N ASP A 49 1.27 5.27 10.17
CA ASP A 49 1.90 6.58 10.28
C ASP A 49 2.74 6.91 9.05
N ALA A 50 3.52 5.94 8.57
CA ALA A 50 4.34 6.08 7.38
C ALA A 50 3.53 6.28 6.11
N ALA A 51 2.37 5.60 5.99
CA ALA A 51 1.46 5.77 4.88
C ALA A 51 0.84 7.18 4.90
N ASN A 52 0.37 7.64 6.06
CA ASN A 52 -0.19 8.97 6.24
C ASN A 52 0.83 10.07 5.88
N ALA A 53 2.07 9.97 6.40
CA ALA A 53 3.13 10.94 6.14
C ALA A 53 3.51 11.05 4.66
N ARG A 54 3.30 9.99 3.87
CA ARG A 54 3.65 9.91 2.45
C ARG A 54 2.45 10.02 1.51
N ASN A 55 1.27 10.40 2.03
CA ASN A 55 0.03 10.47 1.25
C ASN A 55 -0.29 9.16 0.52
N ILE A 56 -0.05 8.02 1.18
CA ILE A 56 -0.38 6.69 0.69
C ILE A 56 -1.77 6.32 1.21
N GLN A 57 -2.70 6.06 0.31
CA GLN A 57 -4.03 5.59 0.69
C GLN A 57 -4.04 4.08 0.89
N LEU A 58 -4.53 3.63 2.05
CA LEU A 58 -4.71 2.22 2.35
C LEU A 58 -6.16 1.82 2.04
N ILE A 59 -6.34 0.95 1.05
CA ILE A 59 -7.66 0.48 0.59
C ILE A 59 -7.82 -0.96 1.03
N LYS A 60 -8.94 -1.28 1.69
CA LYS A 60 -9.28 -2.67 2.04
C LYS A 60 -10.15 -3.28 0.93
N GLN A 61 -9.71 -4.39 0.37
CA GLN A 61 -10.47 -5.18 -0.60
C GLN A 61 -11.23 -6.32 0.10
N GLU A 62 -12.53 -6.44 -0.21
CA GLU A 62 -13.41 -7.52 0.28
C GLU A 62 -13.17 -8.86 -0.41
#